data_AF-M7NKG0-F1
#
_entry.id   AF-M7NKG0-F1
#
_cell.length_a   1.000
_cell.length_b   1.000
_cell.length_c   1.000
_cell.angle_alpha   90.00
_cell.angle_beta   90.00
_cell.angle_gamma   90.00
#
_symmetry.space_group_name_H-M   'P 1'
#
loop_
_entity.id
_entity.type
_entity.pdbx_description
1 polymer ?
#
loop_
_entity_poly.entity_id
_entity_poly.type
_entity_poly.pdbx_seq_one_letter_code
_entity_poly.pdbx_strand_id
1 'polypeptide(L)'
;MTMYDPTADTLPPLRGRHWPWLFFTAALMLLGACALLGARAYAGLPDSVPTHWGADGLPDEFSAKSIGTVFMPLFIGAAVVVFLAFLAVVLGAMLPSDPEASAWKSIGRIAMIRSTAMLMGLIGLGIVTVVSDGFLAGIHGGISMPMWPLAIGSALLLPLALLLYWLGARWGRARAAELGLAPSDDEAREDALWISGILYNDPADPAILVPQRSGMGSGSTINVGHRTGKLIAIGFVVIMSAFVLSMALIPS
;
A
#
# COMPACT_ATOMS: atom_id res chain seq x y z
N MET A 1 -30.19 12.44 -18.33
CA MET A 1 -29.51 12.72 -19.61
C MET A 1 -28.21 13.41 -19.24
N THR A 2 -27.17 12.62 -18.99
CA THR A 2 -25.81 13.12 -18.70
C THR A 2 -25.30 13.74 -19.99
N MET A 3 -25.06 15.05 -20.00
CA MET A 3 -24.45 15.70 -21.16
C MET A 3 -23.03 15.15 -21.31
N TYR A 4 -22.71 14.64 -22.50
CA TYR A 4 -21.34 14.30 -22.90
C TYR A 4 -20.41 15.49 -22.60
N ASP A 5 -19.39 15.26 -21.77
CA ASP A 5 -18.37 16.25 -21.42
C ASP A 5 -17.14 16.07 -22.34
N PRO A 6 -17.03 16.84 -23.45
CA PRO A 6 -15.92 16.72 -24.38
C PRO A 6 -14.55 17.07 -23.76
N THR A 7 -14.51 17.61 -22.54
CA THR A 7 -13.25 17.91 -21.84
C THR A 7 -12.58 16.67 -21.24
N ALA A 8 -13.33 15.58 -21.03
CA ALA A 8 -12.80 14.33 -20.49
C ALA A 8 -11.74 13.68 -21.41
N ASP A 9 -11.94 13.74 -22.74
CA ASP A 9 -11.04 13.19 -23.75
C ASP A 9 -9.78 14.04 -23.99
N THR A 10 -9.71 15.25 -23.42
CA THR A 10 -8.66 16.24 -23.68
C THR A 10 -7.84 16.63 -22.45
N LEU A 11 -7.98 15.88 -21.34
CA LEU A 11 -7.22 16.17 -20.12
C LEU A 11 -5.71 16.18 -20.41
N PRO A 12 -4.99 17.28 -20.11
CA PRO A 12 -3.55 17.33 -20.31
C PRO A 12 -2.86 16.29 -19.43
N PRO A 13 -1.67 15.79 -19.83
CA PRO A 13 -0.92 14.82 -19.04
C PRO A 13 -0.79 15.28 -17.58
N LEU A 14 -1.40 14.53 -16.66
CA LEU A 14 -1.37 14.90 -15.25
C LEU A 14 0.06 14.70 -14.73
N ARG A 15 0.71 15.82 -14.36
CA ARG A 15 2.10 15.85 -13.87
C ARG A 15 2.29 14.93 -12.64
N GLY A 16 3.50 14.40 -12.48
CA GLY A 16 3.87 13.57 -11.33
C GLY A 16 3.46 12.09 -11.43
N ARG A 17 3.17 11.56 -12.62
CA ARG A 17 2.84 10.14 -12.83
C ARG A 17 3.95 9.17 -12.36
N HIS A 18 5.19 9.64 -12.27
CA HIS A 18 6.34 8.84 -11.83
C HIS A 18 6.51 8.76 -10.31
N TRP A 19 5.92 9.67 -9.52
CA TRP A 19 6.13 9.74 -8.07
C TRP A 19 5.81 8.43 -7.34
N PRO A 20 4.69 7.73 -7.63
CA PRO A 20 4.40 6.44 -7.01
C PRO A 20 5.48 5.38 -7.27
N TRP A 21 6.19 5.48 -8.40
CA TRP A 21 7.19 4.51 -8.82
C TRP A 21 8.55 4.70 -8.12
N LEU A 22 8.79 5.87 -7.53
CA LEU A 22 10.04 6.16 -6.81
C LEU A 22 10.25 5.20 -5.63
N PHE A 23 9.18 4.78 -4.94
CA PHE A 23 9.29 3.85 -3.82
C PHE A 23 9.70 2.45 -4.24
N PHE A 24 9.21 1.96 -5.40
CA PHE A 24 9.66 0.70 -5.98
C PHE A 24 11.13 0.78 -6.38
N THR A 25 11.54 1.88 -7.03
CA THR A 25 12.95 2.12 -7.38
C THR A 25 13.83 2.16 -6.13
N ALA A 26 13.41 2.86 -5.08
CA ALA A 26 14.13 2.92 -3.81
C ALA A 26 14.28 1.53 -3.17
N ALA A 27 13.23 0.70 -3.20
CA ALA A 27 13.28 -0.66 -2.70
C ALA A 27 14.28 -1.52 -3.48
N LEU A 28 14.30 -1.44 -4.81
CA LEU A 28 15.27 -2.16 -5.65
C LEU A 28 16.71 -1.65 -5.43
N MET A 29 16.90 -0.35 -5.25
CA MET A 29 18.21 0.23 -4.93
C MET A 29 18.73 -0.27 -3.58
N LEU A 30 17.87 -0.35 -2.56
CA LEU A 30 18.21 -0.90 -1.25
C LEU A 30 18.63 -2.37 -1.35
N LEU A 31 17.86 -3.20 -2.06
CA LEU A 31 18.23 -4.60 -2.32
C LEU A 31 19.58 -4.71 -3.04
N GLY A 32 19.83 -3.86 -4.04
CA GLY A 32 21.11 -3.81 -4.74
C GLY A 32 22.29 -3.43 -3.83
N ALA A 33 22.08 -2.48 -2.92
CA ALA A 33 23.08 -2.10 -1.93
C ALA A 33 23.38 -3.25 -0.96
N CYS A 34 22.35 -3.93 -0.45
CA CYS A 34 22.50 -5.11 0.41
C CYS A 34 23.21 -6.25 -0.33
N ALA A 35 22.85 -6.53 -1.59
CA ALA A 35 23.52 -7.55 -2.39
C ALA A 35 25.02 -7.25 -2.56
N LEU A 36 25.37 -5.99 -2.78
CA LEU A 36 26.77 -5.56 -2.88
C LEU A 36 27.53 -5.74 -1.56
N LEU A 37 26.90 -5.40 -0.43
CA LEU A 37 27.49 -5.59 0.91
C LEU A 37 27.67 -7.09 1.21
N GLY A 38 26.65 -7.90 0.94
CA GLY A 38 26.70 -9.35 1.07
C GLY A 38 27.80 -9.98 0.22
N ALA A 39 27.95 -9.54 -1.02
CA ALA A 39 29.01 -10.03 -1.92
C ALA A 39 30.42 -9.77 -1.36
N ARG A 40 30.63 -8.63 -0.67
CA ARG A 40 31.90 -8.32 0.01
C ARG A 40 32.12 -9.15 1.27
N ALA A 41 31.06 -9.45 2.02
CA ALA A 41 31.13 -10.22 3.25
C ALA A 41 31.19 -11.75 3.02
N TYR A 42 30.70 -12.22 1.86
CA TYR A 42 30.41 -13.64 1.59
C TYR A 42 31.57 -14.60 1.90
N ALA A 43 32.79 -14.23 1.53
CA ALA A 43 33.98 -15.07 1.75
C ALA A 43 34.27 -15.32 3.25
N GLY A 44 33.93 -14.36 4.12
CA GLY A 44 34.14 -14.44 5.57
C GLY A 44 32.98 -15.08 6.34
N LEU A 45 31.89 -15.46 5.67
CA LEU A 45 30.75 -16.09 6.33
C LEU A 45 31.08 -17.53 6.77
N PRO A 46 30.52 -17.99 7.91
CA PRO A 46 30.66 -19.37 8.36
C PRO A 46 30.08 -20.36 7.34
N ASP A 47 30.51 -21.62 7.41
CA ASP A 47 30.01 -22.68 6.51
C ASP A 47 28.55 -23.06 6.77
N SER A 48 28.01 -22.67 7.93
CA SER A 48 26.61 -22.82 8.31
C SER A 48 26.03 -21.44 8.62
N VAL A 49 24.91 -21.09 7.98
CA VAL A 49 24.24 -19.78 8.11
C VAL A 49 22.79 -19.95 8.54
N PRO A 50 22.23 -19.03 9.34
CA PRO A 50 20.84 -19.10 9.76
C PRO A 50 19.91 -18.91 8.55
N THR A 51 18.84 -19.70 8.49
CA THR A 51 17.82 -19.65 7.42
C THR A 51 16.40 -19.48 7.93
N HIS A 52 16.18 -19.72 9.21
CA HIS A 52 14.91 -19.49 9.89
C HIS A 52 15.17 -18.86 11.25
N TRP A 53 14.22 -18.04 11.69
CA TRP A 53 14.22 -17.40 13.00
C TRP A 53 12.89 -17.67 13.69
N GLY A 54 12.97 -18.09 14.95
CA GLY A 54 11.82 -18.28 15.81
C GLY A 54 11.12 -16.97 16.16
N ALA A 55 9.99 -17.06 16.85
CA ALA A 55 9.23 -15.89 17.29
C ALA A 55 9.99 -15.03 18.32
N ASP A 56 10.99 -15.59 18.99
CA ASP A 56 11.93 -14.91 19.88
C ASP A 56 13.04 -14.15 19.12
N GLY A 57 13.02 -14.19 17.78
CA GLY A 57 14.01 -13.54 16.93
C GLY A 57 15.37 -14.25 16.92
N LEU A 58 15.47 -15.46 17.50
CA LEU A 58 16.69 -16.27 17.48
C LEU A 58 16.65 -17.30 16.33
N PRO A 59 17.79 -17.65 15.72
CA PRO A 59 17.83 -18.67 14.69
C PRO A 59 17.63 -20.06 15.31
N ASP A 60 16.65 -20.77 14.78
CA ASP A 60 16.32 -22.16 15.14
C ASP A 60 16.61 -23.15 14.00
N GLU A 61 16.91 -22.65 12.78
CA GLU A 61 17.33 -23.45 11.63
C GLU A 61 18.54 -22.86 10.91
N PHE A 62 19.46 -23.73 10.50
CA PHE A 62 20.68 -23.38 9.79
C PHE A 62 20.86 -24.25 8.55
N SER A 63 21.45 -23.66 7.51
CA SER A 63 21.74 -24.34 6.25
C SER A 63 23.20 -24.15 5.84
N ALA A 64 23.70 -25.06 5.00
CA ALA A 64 25.01 -24.93 4.40
C ALA A 64 25.13 -23.63 3.58
N LYS A 65 26.27 -22.95 3.73
CA LYS A 65 26.60 -21.73 2.98
C LYS A 65 26.61 -22.00 1.49
N SER A 66 25.78 -21.25 0.78
CA SER A 66 25.79 -21.16 -0.68
C SER A 66 25.30 -19.77 -1.11
N ILE A 67 25.55 -19.39 -2.36
CA ILE A 67 25.01 -18.14 -2.92
C ILE A 67 23.48 -18.16 -2.85
N GLY A 68 22.87 -19.31 -3.15
CA GLY A 68 21.42 -19.47 -3.06
C GLY A 68 20.92 -19.22 -1.64
N THR A 69 21.53 -19.87 -0.65
CA THR A 69 21.14 -19.76 0.77
C THR A 69 21.28 -18.33 1.29
N VAL A 70 22.45 -17.71 1.09
CA VAL A 70 22.76 -16.39 1.66
C VAL A 70 21.92 -15.29 1.03
N PHE A 71 21.73 -15.31 -0.28
CA PHE A 71 21.04 -14.23 -1.01
C PHE A 71 19.53 -14.48 -1.21
N MET A 72 18.99 -15.64 -0.76
CA MET A 72 17.57 -15.96 -0.89
C MET A 72 16.64 -14.87 -0.37
N PRO A 73 16.87 -14.26 0.82
CA PRO A 73 16.00 -13.20 1.31
C PRO A 73 15.90 -12.02 0.35
N LEU A 74 17.01 -11.64 -0.30
CA LEU A 74 17.03 -10.55 -1.28
C LEU A 74 16.28 -10.92 -2.57
N PHE A 75 16.35 -12.17 -3.02
CA PHE A 75 15.56 -12.65 -4.17
C PHE A 75 14.06 -12.63 -3.87
N ILE A 76 13.65 -13.08 -2.69
CA ILE A 76 12.26 -13.00 -2.23
C ILE A 76 11.81 -11.54 -2.17
N GLY A 77 12.62 -10.66 -1.57
CA GLY A 77 12.36 -9.23 -1.53
C GLY A 77 12.16 -8.62 -2.92
N ALA A 78 13.04 -8.96 -3.88
CA ALA A 78 12.93 -8.49 -5.26
C ALA A 78 11.65 -9.01 -5.93
N ALA A 79 11.32 -10.29 -5.77
CA ALA A 79 10.11 -10.89 -6.32
C ALA A 79 8.84 -10.22 -5.78
N VAL A 80 8.79 -9.94 -4.47
CA VAL A 80 7.66 -9.23 -3.83
C VAL A 80 7.53 -7.81 -4.39
N VAL A 81 8.63 -7.05 -4.53
CA VAL A 81 8.60 -5.69 -5.09
C VAL A 81 8.08 -5.69 -6.52
N VAL A 82 8.57 -6.62 -7.36
CA VAL A 82 8.13 -6.76 -8.76
C VAL A 82 6.66 -7.15 -8.81
N PHE A 83 6.22 -8.08 -7.96
CA PHE A 83 4.83 -8.51 -7.88
C PHE A 83 3.89 -7.36 -7.47
N LEU A 84 4.26 -6.57 -6.45
CA LEU A 84 3.48 -5.41 -6.01
C LEU A 84 3.44 -4.31 -7.09
N ALA A 85 4.55 -4.09 -7.80
CA ALA A 85 4.60 -3.16 -8.93
C ALA A 85 3.66 -3.61 -10.06
N PHE A 86 3.70 -4.90 -10.41
CA PHE A 86 2.79 -5.51 -11.37
C PHE A 86 1.32 -5.36 -10.93
N LEU A 87 1.00 -5.68 -9.67
CA LEU A 87 -0.35 -5.56 -9.14
C LEU A 87 -0.84 -4.11 -9.16
N ALA A 88 0.02 -3.13 -8.87
CA ALA A 88 -0.33 -1.71 -8.97
C ALA A 88 -0.71 -1.30 -10.40
N VAL A 89 -0.01 -1.83 -11.43
CA VAL A 89 -0.38 -1.62 -12.84
C VAL A 89 -1.73 -2.29 -13.14
N VAL A 90 -1.87 -3.57 -12.79
CA VAL A 90 -3.07 -4.37 -13.13
C VAL A 90 -4.32 -3.81 -12.48
N LEU A 91 -4.28 -3.51 -11.18
CA LEU A 91 -5.43 -2.93 -10.47
C LEU A 91 -5.81 -1.55 -11.02
N GLY A 92 -4.82 -0.74 -11.41
CA GLY A 92 -5.08 0.53 -12.08
C GLY A 92 -5.74 0.38 -13.46
N ALA A 93 -5.37 -0.66 -14.20
CA ALA A 93 -5.95 -0.98 -15.51
C ALA A 93 -7.35 -1.61 -15.40
N MET A 94 -7.62 -2.39 -14.35
CA MET A 94 -8.91 -3.04 -14.10
C MET A 94 -9.97 -2.09 -13.54
N LEU A 95 -9.56 -0.92 -13.02
CA LEU A 95 -10.50 0.06 -12.49
C LEU A 95 -11.41 0.56 -13.63
N PRO A 96 -12.74 0.37 -13.58
CA PRO A 96 -13.63 0.68 -14.69
C PRO A 96 -13.41 2.09 -15.21
N SER A 97 -13.26 2.21 -16.53
CA SER A 97 -13.34 3.50 -17.23
C SER A 97 -14.74 3.60 -17.81
N ASP A 98 -15.53 4.52 -17.29
CA ASP A 98 -16.80 4.91 -17.90
C ASP A 98 -16.50 5.96 -18.98
N PRO A 99 -16.76 5.68 -20.28
CA PRO A 99 -16.54 6.64 -21.36
C PRO A 99 -17.36 7.91 -21.22
N GLU A 100 -18.46 7.88 -20.45
CA GLU A 100 -19.29 9.05 -20.16
C GLU A 100 -18.92 9.72 -18.83
N ALA A 101 -17.84 9.28 -18.16
CA ALA A 101 -17.39 9.90 -16.93
C ALA A 101 -16.99 11.36 -17.17
N SER A 102 -17.50 12.24 -16.31
CA SER A 102 -17.06 13.64 -16.26
C SER A 102 -15.54 13.75 -16.03
N ALA A 103 -14.97 14.90 -16.40
CA ALA A 103 -13.58 15.20 -16.10
C ALA A 103 -13.29 15.15 -14.57
N TRP A 104 -14.26 15.51 -13.73
CA TRP A 104 -14.17 15.41 -12.26
C TRP A 104 -13.96 13.97 -11.80
N LYS A 105 -14.82 13.05 -12.25
CA LYS A 105 -14.73 11.61 -11.92
C LYS A 105 -13.44 10.99 -12.46
N SER A 106 -13.02 11.39 -13.66
CA SER A 106 -11.77 10.93 -14.28
C SER A 106 -10.54 11.31 -13.44
N ILE A 107 -10.49 12.55 -12.93
CA ILE A 107 -9.39 13.00 -12.05
C ILE A 107 -9.42 12.23 -10.72
N GLY A 108 -10.62 12.01 -10.14
CA GLY A 108 -10.79 11.19 -8.94
C GLY A 108 -10.26 9.75 -9.11
N ARG A 109 -10.59 9.11 -10.23
CA ARG A 109 -10.07 7.78 -10.60
C ARG A 109 -8.54 7.77 -10.68
N ILE A 110 -7.93 8.78 -11.33
CA ILE A 110 -6.47 8.88 -11.43
C ILE A 110 -5.83 9.10 -10.05
N ALA A 111 -6.45 9.92 -9.19
CA ALA A 111 -5.99 10.12 -7.83
C ALA A 111 -5.97 8.81 -7.04
N MET A 112 -7.04 8.00 -7.17
CA MET A 112 -7.13 6.68 -6.53
C MET A 112 -6.02 5.75 -7.00
N ILE A 113 -5.84 5.59 -8.33
CA ILE A 113 -4.79 4.73 -8.92
C ILE A 113 -3.40 5.14 -8.41
N ARG A 114 -3.13 6.46 -8.33
CA ARG A 114 -1.87 6.98 -7.81
C ARG A 114 -1.69 6.66 -6.33
N SER A 115 -2.71 6.84 -5.50
CA SER A 115 -2.67 6.50 -4.07
C SER A 115 -2.45 5.00 -3.86
N THR A 116 -3.12 4.14 -4.62
CA THR A 116 -2.93 2.69 -4.58
C THR A 116 -1.49 2.32 -4.96
N ALA A 117 -0.94 2.88 -6.04
CA ALA A 117 0.43 2.63 -6.45
C ALA A 117 1.45 3.13 -5.41
N MET A 118 1.23 4.30 -4.80
CA MET A 118 2.08 4.81 -3.71
C MET A 118 2.03 3.90 -2.49
N LEU A 119 0.85 3.45 -2.09
CA LEU A 119 0.67 2.52 -0.97
C LEU A 119 1.42 1.21 -1.23
N MET A 120 1.25 0.60 -2.41
CA MET A 120 1.96 -0.63 -2.77
C MET A 120 3.48 -0.44 -2.80
N GLY A 121 3.96 0.69 -3.31
CA GLY A 121 5.39 1.02 -3.33
C GLY A 121 5.97 1.18 -1.93
N LEU A 122 5.25 1.86 -1.03
CA LEU A 122 5.65 2.02 0.38
C LEU A 122 5.59 0.70 1.16
N ILE A 123 4.58 -0.14 0.92
CA ILE A 123 4.51 -1.50 1.47
C ILE A 123 5.72 -2.31 1.01
N GLY A 124 6.02 -2.29 -0.30
CA GLY A 124 7.17 -2.98 -0.86
C GLY A 124 8.50 -2.49 -0.26
N LEU A 125 8.67 -1.17 -0.11
CA LEU A 125 9.83 -0.58 0.55
C LEU A 125 9.93 -0.99 2.03
N GLY A 126 8.81 -1.00 2.75
CA GLY A 126 8.76 -1.47 4.14
C GLY A 126 9.17 -2.94 4.29
N ILE A 127 8.61 -3.83 3.46
CA ILE A 127 8.98 -5.26 3.45
C ILE A 127 10.46 -5.42 3.14
N VAL A 128 10.97 -4.74 2.10
CA VAL A 128 12.40 -4.79 1.76
C VAL A 128 13.27 -4.26 2.89
N THR A 129 12.83 -3.26 3.65
CA THR A 129 13.58 -2.75 4.79
C THR A 129 13.72 -3.83 5.87
N VAL A 130 12.64 -4.55 6.20
CA VAL A 130 12.66 -5.68 7.15
C VAL A 130 13.58 -6.79 6.65
N VAL A 131 13.45 -7.18 5.38
CA VAL A 131 14.27 -8.22 4.75
C VAL A 131 15.75 -7.82 4.73
N SER A 132 16.04 -6.56 4.42
CA SER A 132 17.40 -6.02 4.37
C SER A 132 18.04 -5.95 5.75
N ASP A 133 17.28 -5.58 6.78
CA ASP A 133 17.74 -5.55 8.16
C ASP A 133 18.13 -6.96 8.64
N GLY A 134 17.26 -7.96 8.44
CA GLY A 134 17.56 -9.36 8.76
C GLY A 134 18.75 -9.91 7.97
N PHE A 135 18.85 -9.58 6.68
CA PHE A 135 20.00 -9.94 5.85
C PHE A 135 21.31 -9.32 6.37
N LEU A 136 21.30 -8.03 6.72
CA LEU A 136 22.47 -7.34 7.25
C LEU A 136 22.89 -7.90 8.62
N ALA A 137 21.93 -8.20 9.50
CA ALA A 137 22.19 -8.88 10.76
C ALA A 137 22.90 -10.22 10.53
N GLY A 138 22.39 -11.04 9.60
CA GLY A 138 22.98 -12.34 9.26
C GLY A 138 24.42 -12.24 8.76
N ILE A 139 24.74 -11.30 7.86
CA ILE A 139 26.12 -11.16 7.34
C ILE A 139 27.11 -10.56 8.36
N HIS A 140 26.62 -9.89 9.40
CA HIS A 140 27.44 -9.34 10.48
C HIS A 140 27.54 -10.26 11.71
N GLY A 141 27.01 -11.49 11.63
CA GLY A 141 27.03 -12.44 12.74
C GLY A 141 26.03 -12.11 13.84
N GLY A 142 25.04 -11.26 13.56
CA GLY A 142 23.91 -11.01 14.44
C GLY A 142 23.05 -12.26 14.57
N ILE A 143 22.83 -12.69 15.81
CA ILE A 143 22.03 -13.87 16.15
C ILE A 143 20.59 -13.47 16.51
N SER A 144 20.28 -12.18 16.57
CA SER A 144 18.93 -11.69 16.82
C SER A 144 18.41 -10.85 15.66
N MET A 145 17.18 -11.13 15.22
CA MET A 145 16.44 -10.31 14.27
C MET A 145 15.46 -9.43 15.06
N PRO A 146 15.61 -8.08 15.03
CA PRO A 146 14.69 -7.23 15.75
C PRO A 146 13.30 -7.26 15.12
N MET A 147 12.27 -7.55 15.91
CA MET A 147 10.87 -7.66 15.43
C MET A 147 10.13 -6.32 15.38
N TRP A 148 10.70 -5.25 15.95
CA TRP A 148 10.08 -3.93 15.98
C TRP A 148 9.75 -3.34 14.59
N PRO A 149 10.53 -3.55 13.51
CA PRO A 149 10.17 -3.02 12.18
C PRO A 149 8.87 -3.64 11.65
N LEU A 150 8.66 -4.93 11.89
CA LEU A 150 7.42 -5.62 11.53
C LEU A 150 6.23 -5.09 12.36
N ALA A 151 6.44 -4.87 13.65
CA ALA A 151 5.41 -4.31 14.54
C ALA A 151 5.02 -2.89 14.12
N ILE A 152 5.99 -2.01 13.87
CA ILE A 152 5.75 -0.63 13.40
C ILE A 152 5.10 -0.65 12.02
N GLY A 153 5.60 -1.46 11.08
CA GLY A 153 5.03 -1.58 9.74
C GLY A 153 3.57 -2.00 9.76
N SER A 154 3.23 -2.99 10.60
CA SER A 154 1.86 -3.45 10.80
C SER A 154 0.98 -2.38 11.44
N ALA A 155 1.49 -1.66 12.44
CA ALA A 155 0.79 -0.57 13.13
C ALA A 155 0.43 0.60 12.20
N LEU A 156 1.35 0.90 11.27
CA LEU A 156 1.23 2.06 10.39
C LEU A 156 0.44 1.77 9.11
N LEU A 157 0.19 0.51 8.76
CA LEU A 157 -0.40 0.15 7.47
C LEU A 157 -1.76 0.81 7.23
N LEU A 158 -2.70 0.67 8.18
CA LEU A 158 -4.03 1.26 8.07
C LEU A 158 -4.01 2.80 8.06
N PRO A 159 -3.39 3.50 9.04
CA PRO A 159 -3.35 4.96 9.01
C PRO A 159 -2.61 5.50 7.80
N LEU A 160 -1.55 4.82 7.32
CA LEU A 160 -0.85 5.20 6.09
C LEU A 160 -1.77 5.08 4.87
N ALA A 161 -2.53 3.99 4.74
CA ALA A 161 -3.49 3.84 3.65
C ALA A 161 -4.51 4.99 3.66
N LEU A 162 -5.16 5.25 4.80
CA LEU A 162 -6.14 6.34 4.94
C LEU A 162 -5.53 7.71 4.58
N LEU A 163 -4.30 7.98 5.04
CA LEU A 163 -3.56 9.20 4.74
C LEU A 163 -3.28 9.34 3.23
N LEU A 164 -2.79 8.28 2.58
CA LEU A 164 -2.46 8.33 1.15
C LEU A 164 -3.70 8.51 0.26
N TYR A 165 -4.83 7.88 0.60
CA TYR A 165 -6.08 8.12 -0.11
C TYR A 165 -6.62 9.53 0.14
N TRP A 166 -6.53 10.05 1.37
CA TRP A 166 -6.89 11.43 1.66
C TRP A 166 -6.02 12.45 0.90
N LEU A 167 -4.70 12.25 0.88
CA LEU A 167 -3.75 13.06 0.11
C LEU A 167 -4.03 12.98 -1.40
N GLY A 168 -4.32 11.78 -1.90
CA GLY A 168 -4.73 11.57 -3.29
C GLY A 168 -5.99 12.34 -3.65
N ALA A 169 -7.04 12.21 -2.84
CA ALA A 169 -8.29 12.95 -3.04
C ALA A 169 -8.07 14.47 -2.98
N ARG A 170 -7.24 14.95 -2.05
CA ARG A 170 -6.85 16.38 -1.97
C ARG A 170 -6.09 16.82 -3.22
N TRP A 171 -5.15 16.02 -3.70
CA TRP A 171 -4.42 16.28 -4.95
C TRP A 171 -5.36 16.33 -6.15
N GLY A 172 -6.31 15.39 -6.25
CA GLY A 172 -7.31 15.35 -7.32
C GLY A 172 -8.18 16.61 -7.34
N ARG A 173 -8.71 17.03 -6.18
CA ARG A 173 -9.50 18.26 -6.06
C ARG A 173 -8.70 19.52 -6.43
N ALA A 174 -7.45 19.62 -5.96
CA ALA A 174 -6.58 20.74 -6.30
C ALA A 174 -6.32 20.78 -7.82
N ARG A 175 -6.08 19.62 -8.44
CA ARG A 175 -5.83 19.54 -9.88
C ARG A 175 -7.06 19.85 -10.73
N ALA A 176 -8.25 19.43 -10.28
CA ALA A 176 -9.51 19.80 -10.92
C ALA A 176 -9.70 21.33 -10.88
N ALA A 177 -9.48 21.96 -9.72
CA ALA A 177 -9.57 23.41 -9.57
C ALA A 177 -8.58 24.17 -10.47
N GLU A 178 -7.33 23.70 -10.60
CA GLU A 178 -6.34 24.26 -11.53
C GLU A 178 -6.79 24.21 -13.00
N LEU A 179 -7.61 23.22 -13.36
CA LEU A 179 -8.15 23.04 -14.70
C LEU A 179 -9.49 23.76 -14.89
N GLY A 180 -9.97 24.50 -13.88
CA GLY A 180 -11.28 25.16 -13.92
C GLY A 180 -12.46 24.19 -13.84
N LEU A 181 -12.23 22.95 -13.40
CA LEU A 181 -13.25 21.92 -13.27
C LEU A 181 -13.86 21.96 -11.87
N ALA A 182 -15.18 21.92 -11.81
CA ALA A 182 -15.95 21.83 -10.59
C ALA A 182 -16.90 20.62 -10.68
N PRO A 183 -17.22 19.96 -9.55
CA PRO A 183 -18.25 18.92 -9.54
C PRO A 183 -19.60 19.55 -9.88
N SER A 184 -20.46 18.78 -10.56
CA SER A 184 -21.89 19.07 -10.62
C SER A 184 -22.55 18.93 -9.24
N ASP A 185 -23.76 19.46 -9.08
CA ASP A 185 -24.52 19.35 -7.82
C ASP A 185 -24.75 17.88 -7.40
N ASP A 186 -24.95 16.99 -8.37
CA ASP A 186 -25.11 15.55 -8.12
C ASP A 186 -23.81 14.93 -7.64
N GLU A 187 -22.68 15.27 -8.26
CA GLU A 187 -21.36 14.77 -7.87
C GLU A 187 -20.93 15.30 -6.51
N ALA A 188 -21.21 16.57 -6.21
CA ALA A 188 -20.93 17.16 -4.91
C ALA A 188 -21.76 16.52 -3.79
N ARG A 189 -23.04 16.21 -4.06
CA ARG A 189 -23.91 15.46 -3.14
C ARG A 189 -23.43 14.03 -2.92
N GLU A 190 -23.02 13.35 -3.99
CA GLU A 190 -22.40 12.02 -3.88
C GLU A 190 -21.12 12.10 -3.04
N ASP A 191 -20.19 13.01 -3.36
CA ASP A 191 -18.91 13.19 -2.67
C ASP A 191 -19.07 13.42 -1.15
N ALA A 192 -20.12 14.11 -0.72
CA ALA A 192 -20.40 14.36 0.69
C ALA A 192 -20.66 13.08 1.51
N LEU A 193 -21.06 11.99 0.85
CA LEU A 193 -21.29 10.68 1.49
C LEU A 193 -20.01 9.85 1.64
N TRP A 194 -18.88 10.26 1.05
CA TRP A 194 -17.65 9.46 1.01
C TRP A 194 -16.51 10.10 1.80
N ILE A 195 -16.14 9.48 2.93
CA ILE A 195 -14.99 9.87 3.73
C ILE A 195 -13.70 9.45 3.01
N SER A 196 -12.84 10.42 2.72
CA SER A 196 -11.57 10.26 1.99
C SER A 196 -11.71 9.57 0.63
N GLY A 197 -12.92 9.57 0.04
CA GLY A 197 -13.23 8.91 -1.22
C GLY A 197 -13.34 7.37 -1.14
N ILE A 198 -13.25 6.77 0.05
CA ILE A 198 -13.15 5.31 0.22
C ILE A 198 -14.19 4.71 1.15
N LEU A 199 -14.63 5.43 2.19
CA LEU A 199 -15.58 4.91 3.18
C LEU A 199 -16.92 5.63 3.02
N TYR A 200 -17.98 4.87 2.73
CA TYR A 200 -19.33 5.40 2.63
C TYR A 200 -19.93 5.69 4.02
N ASN A 201 -20.56 6.85 4.18
CA ASN A 201 -21.10 7.33 5.45
C ASN A 201 -22.44 8.03 5.24
N ASP A 202 -23.52 7.24 5.26
CA ASP A 202 -24.89 7.76 5.25
C ASP A 202 -25.71 7.13 6.39
N PRO A 203 -26.02 7.88 7.46
CA PRO A 203 -26.87 7.38 8.54
C PRO A 203 -28.33 7.14 8.12
N ALA A 204 -28.78 7.73 7.00
CA ALA A 204 -30.14 7.55 6.47
C ALA A 204 -30.28 6.29 5.61
N ASP A 205 -29.18 5.78 5.04
CA ASP A 205 -29.18 4.52 4.30
C ASP A 205 -29.17 3.32 5.27
N PRO A 206 -30.23 2.47 5.28
CA PRO A 206 -30.29 1.29 6.15
C PRO A 206 -29.33 0.16 5.73
N ALA A 207 -28.74 0.21 4.53
CA ALA A 207 -27.83 -0.82 4.05
C ALA A 207 -26.50 -0.82 4.83
N ILE A 208 -26.06 -2.01 5.24
CA ILE A 208 -24.74 -2.21 5.86
C ILE A 208 -23.66 -2.27 4.79
N LEU A 209 -23.92 -2.99 3.70
CA LEU A 209 -23.05 -3.10 2.53
C LEU A 209 -23.70 -2.35 1.38
N VAL A 210 -22.98 -1.37 0.84
CA VAL A 210 -23.41 -0.60 -0.32
C VAL A 210 -22.44 -0.84 -1.48
N PRO A 211 -22.87 -0.68 -2.74
CA PRO A 211 -21.96 -0.70 -3.87
C PRO A 211 -20.81 0.29 -3.67
N GLN A 212 -19.62 -0.11 -4.12
CA GLN A 212 -18.47 0.78 -4.18
C GLN A 212 -18.79 1.97 -5.10
N ARG A 213 -18.19 3.14 -4.79
CA ARG A 213 -18.49 4.40 -5.47
C ARG A 213 -18.43 4.26 -6.99
N SER A 214 -19.38 4.92 -7.66
CA SER A 214 -19.42 5.00 -9.12
C SER A 214 -18.05 5.40 -9.69
N GLY A 215 -17.54 4.63 -10.65
CA GLY A 215 -16.23 4.87 -11.30
C GLY A 215 -14.99 4.43 -10.49
N MET A 216 -15.16 3.84 -9.31
CA MET A 216 -14.04 3.38 -8.44
C MET A 216 -13.95 1.86 -8.27
N GLY A 217 -14.61 1.07 -9.13
CA GLY A 217 -14.50 -0.39 -9.12
C GLY A 217 -15.83 -1.12 -9.04
N SER A 218 -15.77 -2.44 -9.18
CA SER A 218 -16.85 -3.36 -8.81
C SER A 218 -16.55 -3.95 -7.43
N GLY A 219 -17.37 -3.64 -6.43
CA GLY A 219 -17.18 -4.09 -5.06
C GLY A 219 -18.28 -3.56 -4.15
N SER A 220 -18.21 -3.93 -2.88
CA SER A 220 -19.04 -3.34 -1.83
C SER A 220 -18.18 -2.71 -0.76
N THR A 221 -18.69 -1.64 -0.14
CA THR A 221 -18.10 -1.02 1.04
C THR A 221 -19.08 -1.08 2.20
N ILE A 222 -18.55 -0.98 3.42
CA ILE A 222 -19.36 -0.85 4.63
C ILE A 222 -19.85 0.60 4.74
N ASN A 223 -21.14 0.78 5.00
CA ASN A 223 -21.70 2.05 5.42
C ASN A 223 -21.36 2.31 6.90
N VAL A 224 -20.39 3.18 7.16
CA VAL A 224 -19.98 3.54 8.54
C VAL A 224 -20.94 4.52 9.22
N GLY A 225 -21.90 5.08 8.47
CA GLY A 225 -23.03 5.84 8.99
C GLY A 225 -24.06 4.96 9.70
N HIS A 226 -24.24 3.74 9.19
CA HIS A 226 -25.10 2.72 9.80
C HIS A 226 -24.50 2.18 11.11
N ARG A 227 -25.33 1.96 12.14
CA ARG A 227 -24.87 1.51 13.47
C ARG A 227 -24.06 0.22 13.42
N THR A 228 -24.56 -0.80 12.72
CA THR A 228 -23.86 -2.08 12.57
C THR A 228 -22.58 -1.94 11.74
N GLY A 229 -22.60 -1.12 10.68
CA GLY A 229 -21.41 -0.89 9.86
C GLY A 229 -20.30 -0.20 10.63
N LYS A 230 -20.67 0.78 11.48
CA LYS A 230 -19.76 1.41 12.44
C LYS A 230 -19.16 0.43 13.44
N LEU A 231 -19.96 -0.48 13.99
CA LEU A 231 -19.45 -1.53 14.90
C LEU A 231 -18.48 -2.47 14.20
N ILE A 232 -18.75 -2.86 12.95
CA ILE A 232 -17.83 -3.69 12.15
C ILE A 232 -16.52 -2.93 11.92
N ALA A 233 -16.57 -1.65 11.53
CA ALA A 233 -15.38 -0.84 11.32
C ALA A 233 -14.55 -0.67 12.61
N ILE A 234 -15.19 -0.41 13.75
CA ILE A 234 -14.52 -0.34 15.06
C ILE A 234 -13.91 -1.70 15.41
N GLY A 235 -14.65 -2.79 15.25
CA GLY A 235 -14.16 -4.14 15.51
C GLY A 235 -12.92 -4.48 14.69
N PHE A 236 -12.91 -4.12 13.40
CA PHE A 236 -11.73 -4.27 12.54
C PHE A 236 -10.52 -3.49 13.08
N VAL A 237 -10.71 -2.22 13.46
CA VAL A 237 -9.63 -1.40 14.05
C VAL A 237 -9.13 -1.99 15.37
N VAL A 238 -10.02 -2.48 16.23
CA VAL A 238 -9.66 -3.12 17.50
C VAL A 238 -8.84 -4.40 17.25
N ILE A 239 -9.26 -5.26 16.32
CA ILE A 239 -8.54 -6.50 15.98
C ILE A 239 -7.14 -6.16 15.43
N MET A 240 -7.05 -5.20 14.51
CA MET A 240 -5.76 -4.75 13.97
C MET A 240 -4.85 -4.17 15.06
N SER A 241 -5.42 -3.38 15.97
CA SER A 241 -4.66 -2.79 17.08
C SER A 241 -4.21 -3.86 18.10
N ALA A 242 -5.05 -4.86 18.37
CA ALA A 242 -4.73 -5.97 19.25
C ALA A 242 -3.61 -6.86 18.66
N PHE A 243 -3.63 -7.10 17.34
CA PHE A 243 -2.54 -7.80 16.65
C PHE A 243 -1.21 -7.05 16.74
N VAL A 244 -1.22 -5.73 16.54
CA VAL A 244 -0.02 -4.90 16.70
C VAL A 244 0.49 -4.94 18.14
N LEU A 245 -0.42 -4.83 19.11
CA LEU A 245 -0.07 -4.89 20.52
C LEU A 245 0.51 -6.25 20.91
N SER A 246 -0.03 -7.36 20.37
CA SER A 246 0.51 -8.68 20.66
C SER A 246 1.94 -8.84 20.13
N MET A 247 2.26 -8.26 18.97
CA MET A 247 3.64 -8.22 18.45
C MET A 247 4.58 -7.40 19.34
N ALA A 248 4.11 -6.29 19.90
CA ALA A 248 4.90 -5.47 20.81
C ALA A 248 5.14 -6.13 22.20
N LEU A 249 4.35 -7.14 22.54
CA LEU A 249 4.46 -7.90 23.79
C LEU A 249 5.31 -9.17 23.64
N ILE A 250 5.78 -9.49 22.43
CA ILE A 250 6.76 -10.57 22.22
C ILE A 250 8.07 -10.14 22.89
N PRO A 251 8.61 -10.92 23.85
CA PRO A 251 9.90 -10.61 24.45
C PRO A 251 10.99 -10.55 23.38
N SER A 252 11.73 -9.43 23.35
CA SER A 252 12.94 -9.23 22.54
C SER A 252 14.18 -9.76 23.22
#